data_AF-X6MVE0-F1
#
_entry.id   AF-X6MVE0-F1
#
_cell.length_a   1.000
_cell.length_b   1.000
_cell.length_c   1.000
_cell.angle_alpha   90.00
_cell.angle_beta   90.00
_cell.angle_gamma   90.00
#
_symmetry.space_group_name_H-M   'P 1'
#
loop_
_entity.id
_entity.type
_entity.pdbx_description
1 polymer ?
#
loop_
_entity_poly.entity_id
_entity_poly.type
_entity_poly.pdbx_seq_one_letter_code
_entity_poly.pdbx_strand_id
1 'polypeptide(L)'
;MYTLPQNKTKNDCNMSQEENKLKIIREMCLHILWNILKYTKHIKYRQIHKQALYNYLSQKCHTLCADFYQVLISMQKNLQFIGFKKENNDNWYNKTQLLNLWKCYKWWINKQIMYVFILLLLIKQIM
;
A
#
# COMPACT_ATOMS: atom_id res chain seq x y z
N MET A 1 21.14 -11.96 37.85
CA MET A 1 21.56 -10.99 36.82
C MET A 1 21.10 -11.56 35.48
N TYR A 2 19.88 -11.23 35.04
CA TYR A 2 19.32 -11.80 33.81
C TYR A 2 19.81 -10.97 32.63
N THR A 3 20.72 -11.53 31.83
CA THR A 3 21.08 -10.99 30.53
C THR A 3 19.95 -11.30 29.55
N LEU A 4 19.16 -10.28 29.21
CA LEU A 4 18.27 -10.29 28.04
C LEU A 4 19.12 -10.47 26.78
N PRO A 5 18.74 -11.33 25.83
CA PRO A 5 19.49 -11.48 24.59
C PRO A 5 19.28 -10.23 23.73
N GLN A 6 20.30 -9.38 23.66
CA GLN A 6 20.30 -8.13 22.87
C GLN A 6 20.37 -8.34 21.35
N ASN A 7 20.18 -9.57 20.85
CA ASN A 7 20.27 -9.90 19.42
C ASN A 7 18.96 -10.50 18.88
N LYS A 8 17.82 -9.86 19.14
CA LYS A 8 16.77 -9.88 18.11
C LYS A 8 17.25 -8.93 17.02
N THR A 9 17.97 -9.50 16.06
CA THR A 9 18.80 -8.80 15.08
C THR A 9 18.01 -7.71 14.37
N LYS A 10 18.62 -6.53 14.22
CA LYS A 10 18.06 -5.36 13.50
C LYS A 10 17.40 -5.71 12.16
N ASN A 11 17.87 -6.78 11.51
CA ASN A 11 17.35 -7.32 10.26
C ASN A 11 15.92 -7.88 10.36
N ASP A 12 15.58 -8.58 11.44
CA ASP A 12 14.24 -9.16 11.64
C ASP A 12 13.21 -8.04 11.89
N CYS A 13 13.61 -7.00 12.63
CA CYS A 13 12.80 -5.81 12.87
C CYS A 13 12.53 -5.05 11.56
N ASN A 14 13.56 -4.81 10.75
CA ASN A 14 13.44 -4.13 9.46
C ASN A 14 12.58 -4.92 8.45
N MET A 15 12.72 -6.25 8.41
CA MET A 15 11.93 -7.10 7.53
C MET A 15 10.43 -7.04 7.86
N SER A 16 10.08 -7.09 9.15
CA SER A 16 8.69 -6.96 9.60
C SER A 16 8.08 -5.59 9.26
N GLN A 17 8.88 -4.52 9.35
CA GLN A 17 8.44 -3.18 8.97
C GLN A 17 8.20 -3.05 7.46
N GLU A 18 9.10 -3.55 6.61
CA GLU A 18 8.91 -3.54 5.15
C GLU A 18 7.67 -4.32 4.72
N GLU A 19 7.44 -5.49 5.31
CA GLU A 19 6.25 -6.30 5.03
C GLU A 19 4.96 -5.56 5.41
N ASN A 20 4.93 -4.94 6.59
CA ASN A 20 3.77 -4.17 7.05
C ASN A 20 3.52 -2.93 6.18
N LYS A 21 4.56 -2.22 5.77
CA LYS A 21 4.45 -1.08 4.82
C LYS A 21 3.83 -1.55 3.50
N LEU A 22 4.39 -2.60 2.90
CA LEU A 22 3.92 -3.15 1.63
C LEU A 22 2.45 -3.60 1.73
N LYS A 23 2.08 -4.25 2.83
CA LYS A 23 0.71 -4.70 3.10
C LYS A 23 -0.28 -3.52 3.10
N ILE A 24 0.05 -2.43 3.81
CA ILE A 24 -0.78 -1.22 3.86
C ILE A 24 -0.93 -0.59 2.47
N ILE A 25 0.19 -0.38 1.77
CA ILE A 25 0.20 0.25 0.44
C ILE A 25 -0.64 -0.57 -0.55
N ARG A 26 -0.46 -1.90 -0.54
CA ARG A 26 -1.19 -2.80 -1.43
C ARG A 26 -2.68 -2.79 -1.16
N GLU A 27 -3.09 -2.92 0.11
CA GLU A 27 -4.49 -2.87 0.52
C GLU A 27 -5.15 -1.57 0.01
N MET A 28 -4.51 -0.43 0.24
CA MET A 28 -5.05 0.86 -0.22
C MET A 28 -5.11 0.99 -1.74
N CYS A 29 -4.04 0.63 -2.44
CA CYS A 29 -4.00 0.77 -3.90
C CYS A 29 -5.09 -0.09 -4.55
N LEU A 30 -5.26 -1.33 -4.11
CA LEU A 30 -6.32 -2.21 -4.60
C LEU A 30 -7.70 -1.66 -4.27
N HIS A 31 -7.92 -1.15 -3.05
CA HIS A 31 -9.21 -0.58 -2.65
C HIS A 31 -9.58 0.64 -3.48
N ILE A 32 -8.64 1.57 -3.71
CA ILE A 32 -8.85 2.76 -4.54
C ILE A 32 -9.16 2.36 -5.98
N LEU A 33 -8.33 1.49 -6.57
CA LEU A 33 -8.50 1.04 -7.96
C LEU A 33 -9.85 0.33 -8.12
N TRP A 34 -10.20 -0.57 -7.21
CA TRP A 34 -11.47 -1.28 -7.21
C TRP A 34 -12.66 -0.33 -7.13
N ASN A 35 -12.62 0.67 -6.25
CA ASN A 35 -13.70 1.65 -6.13
C ASN A 35 -13.91 2.44 -7.44
N ILE A 36 -12.83 2.87 -8.11
CA ILE A 36 -12.94 3.59 -9.39
C ILE A 36 -13.46 2.67 -10.50
N LEU A 37 -12.94 1.44 -10.57
CA LEU A 37 -13.33 0.46 -11.59
C LEU A 37 -14.79 0.01 -11.44
N LYS A 38 -15.26 -0.16 -10.20
CA LYS A 38 -16.65 -0.54 -9.90
C LYS A 38 -17.62 0.61 -10.16
N TYR A 39 -17.24 1.84 -9.83
CA TYR A 39 -18.12 3.01 -9.90
C TYR A 39 -17.60 4.05 -10.90
N THR A 40 -17.39 3.62 -12.15
CA THR A 40 -16.71 4.41 -13.19
C THR A 40 -17.32 5.79 -13.45
N LYS A 41 -18.65 5.93 -13.31
CA LYS A 41 -19.40 7.17 -13.52
C LYS A 41 -19.39 8.13 -12.32
N HIS A 42 -18.99 7.67 -11.14
CA HIS A 42 -19.08 8.45 -9.91
C HIS A 42 -17.77 9.18 -9.63
N ILE A 43 -17.75 10.49 -9.88
CA ILE A 43 -16.55 11.34 -9.72
C ILE A 43 -15.97 11.29 -8.31
N LYS A 44 -16.79 11.07 -7.27
CA LYS A 44 -16.35 11.00 -5.87
C LYS A 44 -15.25 9.95 -5.64
N TYR A 45 -15.28 8.81 -6.35
CA TYR A 45 -14.26 7.76 -6.19
C TYR A 45 -12.95 8.07 -6.92
N ARG A 46 -12.97 9.06 -7.82
CA ARG A 46 -11.77 9.59 -8.49
C ARG A 46 -11.12 10.71 -7.68
N GLN A 47 -11.64 11.01 -6.49
CA GLN A 47 -11.13 12.03 -5.59
C GLN A 47 -10.70 11.40 -4.27
N ILE A 48 -9.56 11.83 -3.73
CA ILE A 48 -9.09 11.41 -2.40
C ILE A 48 -8.75 12.66 -1.62
N HIS A 49 -9.44 12.84 -0.49
CA HIS A 49 -9.13 13.94 0.42
C HIS A 49 -7.84 13.68 1.18
N LYS A 50 -6.96 14.69 1.24
CA LYS A 50 -5.66 14.59 1.94
C LYS A 50 -5.82 14.13 3.38
N GLN A 51 -6.77 14.73 4.12
CA GLN A 51 -6.98 14.39 5.52
C GLN A 51 -7.48 12.96 5.71
N ALA A 52 -8.40 12.50 4.85
CA ALA A 52 -8.90 11.13 4.91
C ALA A 52 -7.78 10.12 4.63
N LEU A 53 -6.93 10.39 3.63
CA LEU A 53 -5.75 9.57 3.33
C LEU A 53 -4.78 9.52 4.52
N TYR A 54 -4.49 10.68 5.12
CA TYR A 54 -3.56 10.79 6.25
C TYR A 54 -4.08 10.06 7.48
N ASN A 55 -5.34 10.26 7.84
CA ASN A 55 -5.99 9.62 8.98
C ASN A 55 -6.01 8.09 8.83
N TYR A 56 -6.41 7.60 7.66
CA TYR A 56 -6.45 6.17 7.39
C TYR A 56 -5.05 5.55 7.47
N LEU A 57 -4.05 6.17 6.83
CA LEU A 57 -2.67 5.69 6.86
C LEU A 57 -2.11 5.71 8.28
N SER A 58 -2.37 6.75 9.05
CA SER A 58 -1.92 6.87 10.44
C SER A 58 -2.47 5.73 11.29
N GLN A 59 -3.78 5.47 11.19
CA GLN A 59 -4.43 4.38 11.90
C GLN A 59 -3.85 3.01 11.51
N LYS A 60 -3.68 2.74 10.22
CA LYS A 60 -3.11 1.47 9.73
C LYS A 60 -1.66 1.29 10.15
N CYS A 61 -0.85 2.33 10.06
CA CYS A 61 0.55 2.30 10.47
C CYS A 61 0.68 2.05 11.97
N HIS A 62 -0.15 2.70 12.80
CA HIS A 62 -0.21 2.43 14.23
C HIS A 62 -0.59 0.98 14.53
N THR A 63 -1.61 0.45 13.83
CA THR A 63 -2.09 -0.92 14.03
C THR A 63 -1.05 -1.98 13.66
N LEU A 64 -0.26 -1.73 12.61
CA LEU A 64 0.74 -2.67 12.09
C LEU A 64 2.18 -2.30 12.48
N CYS A 65 2.37 -1.35 13.40
CA CYS A 65 3.69 -0.86 13.82
C CYS A 65 4.62 -0.53 12.63
N ALA A 66 4.08 0.15 11.62
CA ALA A 66 4.79 0.54 10.41
C ALA A 66 5.21 2.02 10.48
N ASP A 67 6.32 2.36 9.84
CA ASP A 67 6.77 3.75 9.71
C ASP A 67 5.79 4.55 8.83
N PHE A 68 5.03 5.44 9.49
CA PHE A 68 4.01 6.24 8.83
C PHE A 68 4.56 7.14 7.72
N TYR A 69 5.73 7.76 7.91
CA TYR A 69 6.29 8.70 6.95
C TYR A 69 6.72 7.97 5.66
N GLN A 70 7.33 6.81 5.81
CA GLN A 70 7.73 5.97 4.67
C GLN A 70 6.52 5.42 3.91
N VAL A 71 5.46 5.00 4.62
CA VAL A 71 4.20 4.58 3.99
C VAL A 71 3.56 5.75 3.25
N LEU A 72 3.52 6.94 3.84
CA LEU A 72 2.94 8.13 3.23
C LEU A 72 3.65 8.49 1.92
N ILE A 73 4.99 8.58 1.92
CA ILE A 73 5.78 8.87 0.71
C ILE A 73 5.51 7.82 -0.36
N SER A 74 5.58 6.55 0.01
CA SER A 74 5.38 5.43 -0.92
C SER A 74 3.97 5.45 -1.50
N MET A 75 2.97 5.76 -0.68
CA MET A 75 1.60 5.86 -1.15
C MET A 75 1.42 7.02 -2.14
N GLN A 76 1.98 8.20 -1.85
CA GLN A 76 1.90 9.34 -2.77
C GLN A 76 2.51 9.03 -4.13
N LYS A 77 3.66 8.34 -4.16
CA LYS A 77 4.29 7.85 -5.41
C LYS A 77 3.37 6.87 -6.15
N ASN A 78 2.73 5.94 -5.44
CA ASN A 78 1.80 4.99 -6.04
C ASN A 78 0.54 5.67 -6.60
N LEU A 79 0.01 6.68 -5.90
CA LEU A 79 -1.10 7.50 -6.40
C LEU A 79 -0.72 8.18 -7.71
N GLN A 80 0.48 8.78 -7.78
CA GLN A 80 1.00 9.38 -9.00
C GLN A 80 1.16 8.35 -10.13
N PHE A 81 1.69 7.16 -9.83
CA PHE A 81 1.81 6.06 -10.80
C PHE A 81 0.45 5.60 -11.36
N ILE A 82 -0.59 5.56 -10.52
CA ILE A 82 -1.97 5.27 -10.93
C ILE A 82 -2.58 6.44 -11.76
N GLY A 83 -1.94 7.61 -11.74
CA GLY A 83 -2.32 8.81 -12.48
C GLY A 83 -3.20 9.78 -11.68
N PHE A 84 -3.19 9.68 -10.36
CA PHE A 84 -3.68 10.77 -9.53
C PHE A 84 -2.72 11.95 -9.56
N LYS A 85 -3.28 13.15 -9.62
CA LYS A 85 -2.55 14.42 -9.49
C LYS A 85 -3.07 15.18 -8.29
N LYS A 86 -2.16 15.84 -7.59
CA LYS A 86 -2.49 16.72 -6.47
C LYS A 86 -2.87 18.09 -7.03
N GLU A 87 -4.01 18.64 -6.62
CA GLU A 87 -4.45 19.99 -7.00
C GLU A 87 -4.25 20.99 -5.85
N ASN A 88 -4.56 22.28 -6.06
CA ASN A 88 -4.28 23.38 -5.12
C ASN A 88 -4.99 23.22 -3.76
N ASN A 89 -6.11 22.51 -3.71
CA ASN A 89 -6.84 22.21 -2.48
C ASN A 89 -6.26 21.01 -1.70
N ASP A 90 -5.05 20.61 -2.04
CA ASP A 90 -4.32 19.47 -1.46
C ASP A 90 -4.96 18.08 -1.72
N ASN A 91 -6.11 17.99 -2.38
CA ASN A 91 -6.77 16.73 -2.70
C ASN A 91 -6.16 16.08 -3.95
N TRP A 92 -6.33 14.77 -4.07
CA TRP A 92 -5.86 13.98 -5.21
C TRP A 92 -7.01 13.68 -6.17
N TYR A 93 -6.77 13.87 -7.47
CA TYR A 93 -7.76 13.66 -8.53
C TYR A 93 -7.23 12.72 -9.61
N ASN A 94 -8.05 11.75 -10.03
CA ASN A 94 -7.72 10.80 -11.10
C ASN A 94 -8.56 11.06 -12.35
N LYS A 95 -7.92 11.62 -13.38
CA LYS A 95 -8.51 11.83 -14.72
C LYS A 95 -8.07 10.76 -15.72
N THR A 96 -7.46 9.68 -15.23
CA THR A 96 -6.89 8.62 -16.07
C THR A 96 -7.99 7.76 -16.69
N GLN A 97 -7.72 7.31 -17.93
CA GLN A 97 -8.58 6.37 -18.66
C GLN A 97 -8.73 5.03 -17.92
N LEU A 98 -9.92 4.44 -18.03
CA LEU A 98 -10.26 3.18 -17.35
C LEU A 98 -9.31 2.03 -17.69
N LEU A 99 -8.86 1.95 -18.94
CA LEU A 99 -7.93 0.91 -19.40
C LEU A 99 -6.59 0.95 -18.62
N ASN A 100 -6.05 2.13 -18.35
CA ASN A 100 -4.81 2.26 -17.60
C ASN A 100 -5.01 1.89 -16.13
N LEU A 101 -6.15 2.24 -15.54
CA LEU A 101 -6.52 1.83 -14.17
C LEU A 101 -6.67 0.30 -14.06
N TRP A 102 -7.25 -0.34 -15.08
CA TRP A 102 -7.36 -1.80 -15.15
C TRP A 102 -5.99 -2.47 -15.22
N LYS A 103 -5.07 -1.93 -16.02
CA LYS A 103 -3.68 -2.41 -16.08
C LYS A 103 -2.98 -2.28 -14.72
N CYS A 104 -3.14 -1.15 -14.03
CA CYS A 104 -2.61 -0.96 -12.68
C CYS A 104 -3.21 -1.96 -11.68
N TYR A 105 -4.52 -2.22 -11.75
CA TYR A 105 -5.19 -3.19 -10.89
C TYR A 105 -4.66 -4.60 -11.10
N LYS A 106 -4.54 -5.03 -12.37
CA LYS A 106 -3.95 -6.33 -12.73
C LYS A 106 -2.51 -6.46 -12.23
N TRP A 107 -1.70 -5.40 -12.34
CA TRP A 107 -0.33 -5.39 -11.84
C TRP A 107 -0.27 -5.65 -10.31
N TRP A 108 -1.10 -4.96 -9.53
CA TRP A 108 -1.14 -5.13 -8.08
C TRP A 108 -1.59 -6.53 -7.65
N ILE A 109 -2.62 -7.09 -8.31
CA ILE A 109 -3.08 -8.46 -8.07
C ILE A 109 -1.98 -9.48 -8.42
N ASN A 110 -1.32 -9.33 -9.56
CA ASN A 110 -0.24 -10.23 -9.96
C ASN A 110 0.93 -10.18 -8.98
N LYS A 111 1.30 -8.99 -8.50
CA LYS A 111 2.31 -8.84 -7.43
C LYS A 111 1.91 -9.61 -6.18
N GLN A 112 0.65 -9.50 -5.73
CA GLN A 112 0.16 -10.24 -4.57
C GLN A 112 0.28 -11.76 -4.75
N ILE A 113 -0.16 -12.28 -5.89
CA ILE A 113 -0.10 -13.71 -6.20
C ILE A 113 1.36 -14.21 -6.20
N MET A 114 2.26 -13.45 -6.83
CA MET A 114 3.69 -13.76 -6.88
C MET A 114 4.30 -13.87 -5.48
N TYR A 115 4.00 -12.92 -4.57
CA TYR A 115 4.47 -12.99 -3.18
C TYR A 115 3.96 -14.23 -2.44
N VAL A 116 2.68 -14.60 -2.65
CA VAL A 116 2.11 -15.81 -2.03
C VAL A 116 2.83 -17.06 -2.54
N PHE A 117 3.07 -17.17 -3.85
CA PHE A 117 3.80 -18.30 -4.42
C PHE A 117 5.25 -18.39 -3.91
N ILE A 118 5.97 -17.27 -3.85
CA ILE A 118 7.34 -17.24 -3.31
C ILE A 118 7.35 -17.70 -1.86
N LEU A 119 6.42 -17.21 -1.03
CA LEU A 119 6.30 -17.61 0.37
C LEU A 119 6.05 -19.12 0.52
N LEU A 120 5.15 -19.69 -0.28
CA LEU A 120 4.86 -21.13 -0.27
C LEU A 120 6.07 -21.97 -0.68
N LEU A 121 6.83 -21.52 -1.69
CA LEU A 121 8.06 -22.20 -2.13
C LEU A 121 9.13 -22.19 -1.03
N LEU A 122 9.30 -21.07 -0.31
CA LEU A 122 10.26 -20.98 0.79
C LEU A 122 9.88 -21.89 1.96
N ILE A 123 8.60 -21.95 2.33
CA ILE A 123 8.11 -22.85 3.38
C ILE A 123 8.38 -24.32 2.99
N LYS A 124 8.14 -24.68 1.73
CA LYS A 124 8.41 -26.03 1.22
C LYS A 124 9.90 -26.40 1.23
N GLN A 125 10.82 -25.45 1.13
CA GLN A 125 12.27 -25.72 1.19
C GLN A 125 12.79 -25.89 2.63
N ILE A 126 12.09 -25.32 3.61
CA ILE A 126 12.46 -25.37 5.03
C ILE A 126 11.91 -26.65 5.70
N MET A 127 10.81 -27.20 5.18
CA MET A 127 10.18 -28.43 5.65
C MET A 127 10.73 -29.66 4.92
#